data_AF-A0A367M1P8-F1
#
_entry.id   AF-A0A367M1P8-F1
#
_cell.length_a   1.000
_cell.length_b   1.000
_cell.length_c   1.000
_cell.angle_alpha   90.00
_cell.angle_beta   90.00
_cell.angle_gamma   90.00
#
_symmetry.space_group_name_H-M   'P 1'
#
loop_
_entity.id
_entity.type
_entity.pdbx_description
1 polymer ?
#
loop_
_entity_poly.entity_id
_entity_poly.type
_entity_poly.pdbx_seq_one_letter_code
_entity_poly.pdbx_strand_id
1 'polypeptide(L)'
;MKLTPLAPLLCLFIAVPGLSVAAEKTVYGLNEYARINDPDIQLAAKLDTGAKTASLSARDIKRFKRDGETWVRFYLATDNADDTPI
;
A
#
# COMPACT_ATOMS: atom_id res chain seq x y z
N MET A 1 35.68 15.99 -53.22
CA MET A 1 34.74 15.29 -52.31
C MET A 1 34.34 16.25 -51.22
N LYS A 2 33.10 16.76 -51.24
CA LYS A 2 32.58 17.68 -50.21
C LYS A 2 31.73 16.85 -49.25
N LEU A 3 32.23 16.67 -48.03
CA LEU A 3 31.49 15.99 -46.96
C LEU A 3 30.33 16.90 -46.53
N THR A 4 29.10 16.49 -46.81
CA THR A 4 27.89 17.12 -46.27
C THR A 4 27.79 16.82 -44.77
N PRO A 5 27.50 17.79 -43.89
CA PRO A 5 27.33 17.52 -42.48
C PRO A 5 25.95 16.89 -42.24
N LEU A 6 25.85 15.56 -42.38
CA LEU A 6 24.71 14.77 -41.90
C LEU A 6 24.81 14.56 -40.37
N ALA A 7 25.25 15.57 -39.64
CA ALA A 7 25.46 15.52 -38.19
C ALA A 7 24.39 16.27 -37.37
N PRO A 8 23.68 17.33 -37.85
CA PRO A 8 22.78 18.07 -36.96
C PRO A 8 21.45 17.34 -36.74
N LEU A 9 21.07 16.38 -37.59
CA LEU A 9 19.81 15.66 -37.47
C LEU A 9 19.86 14.55 -36.41
N LEU A 10 21.04 13.97 -36.14
CA LEU A 10 21.21 12.94 -35.12
C LEU A 10 21.14 13.52 -33.68
N CYS A 11 21.52 14.78 -33.50
CA CYS A 11 21.44 15.47 -32.20
C CYS A 11 19.99 15.76 -31.76
N LEU A 12 19.02 15.80 -32.68
CA LEU A 12 17.63 16.09 -32.33
C LEU A 12 16.92 14.92 -31.62
N PHE A 13 17.40 13.68 -31.80
CA PHE A 13 16.84 12.51 -31.12
C PHE A 13 17.41 12.26 -29.71
N ILE A 14 18.56 12.86 -29.37
CA ILE A 14 19.18 12.71 -28.04
C ILE A 14 18.59 13.73 -27.03
N ALA A 15 17.89 14.76 -27.52
CA ALA A 15 17.36 15.87 -26.73
C ALA A 15 15.86 15.76 -26.41
N VAL A 16 15.23 14.59 -26.54
CA VAL A 16 13.91 14.37 -25.93
C VAL A 16 14.16 14.00 -24.47
N PRO A 17 13.98 14.91 -23.49
CA PRO A 17 14.06 14.52 -22.09
C PRO A 17 13.03 13.42 -21.90
N GLY A 18 13.46 12.27 -21.39
CA GLY A 18 12.57 11.17 -21.06
C GLY A 18 11.40 11.72 -20.27
N LEU A 19 10.20 11.62 -20.83
CA LEU A 19 8.96 11.96 -20.15
C LEU A 19 8.84 10.99 -18.98
N SER A 20 9.40 11.35 -17.83
CA SER A 20 9.05 10.75 -16.56
C SER A 20 7.59 11.10 -16.32
N VAL A 21 6.70 10.19 -16.74
CA VAL A 21 5.32 10.20 -16.29
C VAL A 21 5.39 9.91 -14.79
N ALA A 22 5.33 10.97 -13.98
CA ALA A 22 5.17 10.81 -12.55
C ALA A 22 3.89 10.00 -12.34
N ALA A 23 4.02 8.82 -11.73
CA ALA A 23 2.85 8.03 -11.37
C ALA A 23 1.99 8.88 -10.42
N GLU A 24 0.77 9.21 -10.84
CA GLU A 24 -0.14 9.93 -9.97
C GLU A 24 -0.49 9.08 -8.76
N LYS A 25 -0.55 9.72 -7.59
CA LYS A 25 -1.00 9.04 -6.37
C LYS A 25 -2.47 8.68 -6.53
N THR A 26 -2.82 7.45 -6.20
CA THR A 26 -4.23 7.06 -6.09
C THR A 26 -4.91 7.89 -5.01
N VAL A 27 -6.01 8.55 -5.38
CA VAL A 27 -6.86 9.30 -4.46
C VAL A 27 -7.97 8.37 -3.97
N TYR A 28 -8.09 8.23 -2.65
CA TYR A 28 -9.11 7.41 -1.99
C TYR A 28 -10.13 8.28 -1.26
N GLY A 29 -11.31 7.71 -0.98
CA GLY A 29 -12.30 8.31 -0.09
C GLY A 29 -11.88 8.25 1.39
N LEU A 30 -12.66 8.91 2.25
CA LEU A 30 -12.47 8.85 3.69
C LEU A 30 -12.72 7.44 4.26
N ASN A 31 -13.71 6.73 3.70
CA ASN A 31 -14.09 5.39 4.11
C ASN A 31 -13.96 4.46 2.91
N GLU A 32 -13.21 3.37 3.08
CA GLU A 32 -12.95 2.36 2.06
C GLU A 32 -12.98 0.98 2.70
N TYR A 33 -13.03 -0.07 1.89
CA TYR A 33 -12.82 -1.42 2.38
C TYR A 33 -11.34 -1.79 2.33
N ALA A 34 -10.79 -2.22 3.47
CA ALA A 34 -9.46 -2.79 3.58
C ALA A 34 -9.55 -4.33 3.68
N ARG A 35 -8.60 -5.04 3.08
CA ARG A 35 -8.49 -6.50 3.16
C ARG A 35 -7.26 -6.88 3.96
N ILE A 36 -7.46 -7.73 4.97
CA ILE A 36 -6.40 -8.53 5.59
C ILE A 36 -6.34 -9.80 4.73
N ASN A 37 -5.17 -10.16 4.21
CA ASN A 37 -5.06 -11.28 3.26
C ASN A 37 -4.96 -12.64 3.96
N ASP A 38 -4.38 -12.67 5.15
CA ASP A 38 -4.23 -13.88 5.96
C ASP A 38 -4.58 -13.52 7.42
N PRO A 39 -5.79 -13.89 7.89
CA PRO A 39 -6.88 -14.52 7.13
C PRO A 39 -7.56 -13.55 6.14
N ASP A 40 -8.23 -14.08 5.10
CA ASP A 40 -8.91 -13.30 4.05
C ASP A 40 -10.18 -12.58 4.55
N ILE A 41 -9.99 -11.45 5.23
CA ILE A 41 -11.07 -10.69 5.88
C ILE A 41 -11.14 -9.28 5.27
N GLN A 42 -12.34 -8.86 4.88
CA GLN A 42 -12.60 -7.51 4.40
C GLN A 42 -13.34 -6.67 5.46
N LEU A 43 -12.83 -5.48 5.75
CA LEU A 43 -13.31 -4.60 6.81
C LEU A 43 -13.57 -3.20 6.28
N ALA A 44 -14.63 -2.55 6.75
CA ALA A 44 -14.79 -1.12 6.56
C ALA A 44 -13.71 -0.39 7.37
N ALA A 45 -12.96 0.48 6.72
CA ALA A 45 -11.83 1.20 7.28
C ALA A 45 -11.91 2.70 6.96
N LYS A 46 -11.40 3.52 7.88
CA LYS A 46 -11.28 4.96 7.69
C LYS A 46 -9.83 5.33 7.39
N LEU A 47 -9.59 6.06 6.30
CA LEU A 47 -8.29 6.61 5.95
C LEU A 47 -8.10 7.95 6.70
N ASP A 48 -7.60 7.86 7.93
CA ASP A 48 -7.50 8.98 8.86
C ASP A 48 -6.13 9.66 8.80
N THR A 49 -6.02 10.75 8.04
CA THR A 49 -4.76 11.54 7.96
C THR A 49 -4.42 12.26 9.28
N GLY A 50 -5.34 12.30 10.25
CA GLY A 50 -5.09 12.84 11.58
C GLY A 50 -4.40 11.86 12.53
N ALA A 51 -4.30 10.58 12.17
CA ALA A 51 -3.66 9.54 12.97
C ALA A 51 -2.27 9.18 12.44
N LYS A 52 -1.27 9.18 13.33
CA LYS A 52 0.10 8.77 12.98
C LYS A 52 0.21 7.25 12.75
N THR A 53 -0.64 6.47 13.42
CA THR A 53 -0.61 5.01 13.42
C THR A 53 -1.99 4.46 13.09
N ALA A 54 -2.02 3.31 12.43
CA ALA A 54 -3.26 2.55 12.26
C ALA A 54 -3.73 1.98 13.60
N SER A 55 -5.04 1.76 13.72
CA SER A 55 -5.67 1.10 14.85
C SER A 55 -6.70 0.08 14.34
N LEU A 56 -6.85 -1.01 15.09
CA LEU A 56 -7.80 -2.08 14.81
C LEU A 56 -8.46 -2.49 16.12
N SER A 57 -9.79 -2.53 16.12
CA SER A 57 -10.55 -2.93 17.31
C SER A 57 -10.40 -4.44 17.55
N ALA A 58 -9.92 -4.80 18.75
CA ALA A 58 -9.57 -6.16 19.10
C ALA A 58 -10.07 -6.53 20.52
N ARG A 59 -10.43 -7.80 20.73
CA ARG A 59 -10.87 -8.38 22.01
C ARG A 59 -9.99 -9.57 22.40
N ASP A 60 -9.99 -9.90 23.69
CA ASP A 60 -9.27 -11.04 24.30
C ASP A 60 -7.82 -11.20 23.84
N ILE A 61 -7.06 -10.11 23.88
CA ILE A 61 -5.66 -10.06 23.45
C ILE A 61 -4.80 -10.93 24.38
N LYS A 62 -4.21 -11.99 23.84
CA LYS A 62 -3.30 -12.91 24.55
C LYS A 62 -1.91 -12.90 23.94
N ARG A 63 -0.89 -12.74 24.78
CA ARG A 63 0.53 -12.81 24.36
C ARG A 63 1.01 -14.26 24.35
N PHE A 64 1.82 -14.61 23.36
CA PHE A 64 2.47 -15.92 23.27
C PHE A 64 3.81 -15.83 22.54
N LYS A 65 4.55 -16.94 22.51
CA LYS A 65 5.79 -17.08 21.74
C LYS A 65 5.55 -17.90 20.48
N ARG A 66 5.97 -17.38 19.33
CA ARG A 66 6.00 -18.08 18.04
C ARG A 66 7.39 -17.86 17.46
N ASP A 67 8.10 -18.94 17.15
CA ASP A 67 9.46 -18.91 16.60
C ASP A 67 10.44 -18.04 17.42
N GLY A 68 10.29 -18.04 18.75
CA GLY A 68 11.10 -17.24 19.69
C GLY A 68 10.64 -15.79 19.88
N GLU A 69 9.80 -15.27 18.98
CA GLU A 69 9.31 -13.90 19.00
C GLU A 69 8.04 -13.74 19.84
N THR A 70 7.79 -12.52 20.32
CA THR A 70 6.56 -12.21 21.08
C THR A 70 5.45 -11.83 20.10
N TRP A 71 4.37 -12.61 20.13
CA TRP A 71 3.18 -12.40 19.31
C TRP A 71 1.97 -12.14 20.20
N VAL A 72 0.91 -11.58 19.58
CA VAL A 72 -0.42 -11.50 20.18
C VAL A 72 -1.42 -12.26 19.31
N ARG A 73 -2.40 -12.89 19.95
CA ARG A 73 -3.60 -13.44 19.33
C ARG A 73 -4.79 -12.68 19.88
N PHE A 74 -5.76 -12.35 19.04
CA PHE A 74 -6.94 -11.60 19.43
C PHE A 74 -8.13 -11.92 18.54
N TYR A 75 -9.32 -11.49 18.95
CA TYR A 75 -10.52 -11.54 18.12
C TYR A 75 -10.81 -10.16 17.53
N LEU A 76 -11.25 -10.12 16.28
CA LEU A 76 -11.73 -8.88 15.68
C LEU A 76 -13.03 -8.46 16.36
N ALA A 77 -13.12 -7.19 16.76
CA ALA A 77 -14.30 -6.65 17.41
C ALA A 77 -15.28 -6.07 16.38
N THR A 78 -15.83 -6.92 15.51
CA THR A 78 -16.82 -6.52 14.50
C THR A 78 -18.15 -7.24 14.72
N ASP A 79 -19.24 -6.67 14.21
CA ASP A 79 -20.59 -7.22 14.41
C ASP A 79 -20.81 -8.56 13.68
N ASN A 80 -19.99 -8.84 12.66
CA ASN A 80 -19.96 -10.08 11.89
C ASN A 80 -18.65 -10.86 12.13
N ALA A 81 -17.94 -10.62 13.23
CA ALA A 81 -16.67 -11.28 13.49
C ALA A 81 -16.91 -12.80 13.59
N ASP A 82 -16.20 -13.56 12.77
CA ASP A 82 -16.06 -14.99 12.99
C ASP A 82 -15.51 -15.21 14.42
N ASP A 83 -16.05 -16.20 15.14
CA ASP A 83 -15.58 -16.62 16.47
C ASP A 83 -14.17 -17.26 16.43
N THR A 84 -13.38 -16.95 15.40
CA THR A 84 -12.04 -17.45 15.18
C THR A 84 -11.03 -16.33 15.50
N PRO A 85 -10.11 -16.57 16.43
CA PRO A 85 -9.06 -15.59 16.72
C PRO A 85 -8.03 -15.56 15.59
N ILE A 86 -7.44 -14.38 15.39
CA ILE A 86 -6.36 -14.14 14.42
C ILE A 86 -5.02 -13.93 15.15
#